data_AF-A0A538R1L3-F1
#
_entry.id   AF-A0A538R1L3-F1
#
_cell.length_a   1.000
_cell.length_b   1.000
_cell.length_c   1.000
_cell.angle_alpha   90.00
_cell.angle_beta   90.00
_cell.angle_gamma   90.00
#
_symmetry.space_group_name_H-M   'P 1'
#
loop_
_entity.id
_entity.type
_entity.pdbx_description
1 polymer ?
#
loop_
_entity_poly.entity_id
_entity_poly.type
_entity_poly.pdbx_seq_one_letter_code
_entity_poly.pdbx_strand_id
1 'polypeptide(L)'
;MRSVTSKRQDKRRHVQQELFRCGGRRRGTGRKPKGKRAGERHGARPDFKPYHPLHVVMRVAPGVGSLRKRKMYKALREATITAALREWFRIVHISLQGDHVHMLVEADDKTALARGMQGFQISAARNINTALGDGVRRRRGKVFADRYHVEVITTPTQAHHAIRYVLSNFRKHGEDQQGIARTWLVDPFSSAIMFPDWKELEDRPWEDRPWMWPIRETYDPLIVFRPKTWMLAEGWKRCGPISARDVPSRR
;
A
#
# COMPACT_ATOMS: atom_id res chain seq x y z
N MET A 1 -15.49 78.70 -49.26
CA MET A 1 -16.53 78.07 -48.42
C MET A 1 -17.00 76.78 -49.07
N ARG A 2 -16.77 75.62 -48.43
CA ARG A 2 -17.71 74.49 -48.27
C ARG A 2 -16.99 73.35 -47.55
N SER A 3 -17.52 73.00 -46.38
CA SER A 3 -16.96 72.09 -45.39
C SER A 3 -17.01 70.63 -45.84
N VAL A 4 -15.92 69.89 -45.63
CA VAL A 4 -15.89 68.43 -45.79
C VAL A 4 -16.41 67.78 -44.52
N THR A 5 -17.65 67.31 -44.54
CA THR A 5 -18.22 66.47 -43.46
C THR A 5 -17.65 65.07 -43.54
N SER A 6 -16.72 64.77 -42.63
CA SER A 6 -16.20 63.42 -42.37
C SER A 6 -17.29 62.52 -41.77
N LYS A 7 -17.67 61.45 -42.48
CA LYS A 7 -18.50 60.37 -41.93
C LYS A 7 -17.66 59.56 -40.94
N ARG A 8 -17.94 59.69 -39.64
CA ARG A 8 -17.39 58.80 -38.61
C ARG A 8 -17.86 57.37 -38.86
N GLN A 9 -16.95 56.49 -39.27
CA GLN A 9 -17.17 55.05 -39.24
C GLN A 9 -17.29 54.58 -37.79
N ASP A 10 -18.40 53.93 -37.47
CA ASP A 10 -18.65 53.36 -36.16
C ASP A 10 -17.64 52.21 -35.92
N LYS A 11 -16.82 52.34 -34.87
CA LYS A 11 -15.82 51.30 -34.53
C LYS A 11 -16.58 50.07 -34.05
N ARG A 12 -16.41 48.94 -34.76
CA ARG A 12 -16.91 47.64 -34.31
C ARG A 12 -16.45 47.40 -32.86
N ARG A 13 -17.40 47.29 -31.92
CA ARG A 13 -17.12 46.88 -30.55
C ARG A 13 -16.41 45.52 -30.57
N HIS A 14 -15.32 45.40 -29.83
CA HIS A 14 -14.69 44.11 -29.58
C HIS A 14 -15.70 43.22 -28.85
N VAL A 15 -16.22 42.20 -29.53
CA VAL A 15 -16.93 41.11 -28.87
C VAL A 15 -15.86 40.22 -28.27
N GLN A 16 -15.81 40.17 -26.93
CA GLN A 16 -15.00 39.19 -26.22
C GLN A 16 -15.53 37.80 -26.61
N GLN A 17 -14.74 37.05 -27.38
CA GLN A 17 -15.06 35.64 -27.63
C GLN A 17 -15.04 34.91 -26.27
N GLU A 18 -16.01 34.01 -26.04
CA GLU A 18 -16.01 33.13 -24.88
C GLU A 18 -14.69 32.35 -24.86
N LEU A 19 -13.74 32.80 -24.05
CA LEU A 19 -12.49 32.09 -23.83
C LEU A 19 -12.82 30.80 -23.08
N PHE A 20 -12.80 29.71 -23.85
CA PHE A 20 -12.75 28.31 -23.40
C PHE A 20 -14.03 27.76 -22.76
N ARG A 21 -14.90 27.18 -23.60
CA ARG A 21 -15.66 26.00 -23.16
C ARG A 21 -14.64 24.89 -22.90
N CYS A 22 -14.39 24.58 -21.64
CA CYS A 22 -13.51 23.49 -21.21
C CYS A 22 -13.68 22.27 -22.14
N GLY A 23 -12.63 21.93 -22.88
CA GLY A 23 -12.67 20.83 -23.84
C GLY A 23 -13.12 19.55 -23.14
N GLY A 24 -14.28 19.02 -23.56
CA GLY A 24 -14.87 17.83 -22.97
C GLY A 24 -13.91 16.63 -22.97
N ARG A 25 -14.15 15.68 -22.07
CA ARG A 25 -13.37 14.44 -21.93
C ARG A 25 -13.29 13.70 -23.26
N ARG A 26 -12.11 13.71 -23.91
CA ARG A 26 -11.83 12.89 -25.10
C ARG A 26 -10.93 11.72 -24.71
N ARG A 27 -10.98 10.63 -25.47
CA ARG A 27 -10.05 9.51 -25.27
C ARG A 27 -8.62 10.03 -25.47
N GLY A 28 -7.78 9.95 -24.44
CA GLY A 28 -6.39 10.44 -24.48
C GLY A 28 -6.16 11.86 -23.96
N THR A 29 -7.19 12.59 -23.51
CA THR A 29 -7.00 13.90 -22.86
C THR A 29 -6.69 13.74 -21.38
N GLY A 30 -5.51 14.18 -20.97
CA GLY A 30 -4.99 14.13 -19.60
C GLY A 30 -3.47 14.24 -19.61
N ARG A 31 -2.86 14.56 -18.46
CA ARG A 31 -1.40 14.59 -18.34
C ARG A 31 -0.85 13.20 -18.66
N LYS A 32 -0.07 13.08 -19.74
CA LYS A 32 0.62 11.83 -20.09
C LYS A 32 1.45 11.36 -18.89
N PRO A 33 1.45 10.05 -18.58
CA PRO A 33 2.19 9.52 -17.46
C PRO A 33 3.68 9.83 -17.62
N LYS A 34 4.38 10.16 -16.52
CA LYS A 34 5.83 10.45 -16.54
C LYS A 34 6.69 9.19 -16.77
N GLY A 35 6.09 8.02 -16.93
CA GLY A 35 6.76 6.75 -17.18
C GLY A 35 5.80 5.68 -17.73
N LYS A 36 6.24 4.42 -17.77
CA LYS A 36 5.47 3.28 -18.35
C LYS A 36 4.09 3.05 -17.70
N ARG A 37 3.91 3.47 -16.45
CA ARG A 37 2.63 3.42 -15.72
C ARG A 37 2.27 4.82 -15.25
N ALA A 38 0.98 5.14 -15.24
CA ALA A 38 0.51 6.36 -14.59
C ALA A 38 0.82 6.32 -13.10
N GLY A 39 1.27 7.46 -12.58
CA GLY A 39 1.40 7.66 -11.15
C GLY A 39 0.04 7.83 -10.50
N GLU A 40 -0.02 7.59 -9.20
CA GLU A 40 -1.26 7.74 -8.44
C GLU A 40 -1.77 9.18 -8.55
N ARG A 41 -3.07 9.35 -8.82
CA ARG A 41 -3.66 10.67 -9.03
C ARG A 41 -3.56 11.50 -7.75
N HIS A 42 -3.33 12.80 -7.92
CA HIS A 42 -3.52 13.75 -6.83
C HIS A 42 -5.03 13.91 -6.56
N GLY A 43 -5.57 13.03 -5.72
CA GLY A 43 -6.94 13.14 -5.20
C GLY A 43 -6.93 13.47 -3.71
N ALA A 44 -8.04 14.04 -3.22
CA ALA A 44 -8.29 14.07 -1.79
C ALA A 44 -8.32 12.63 -1.26
N ARG A 45 -7.73 12.40 -0.08
CA ARG A 45 -7.77 11.08 0.54
C ARG A 45 -9.19 10.75 0.97
N PRO A 46 -9.61 9.47 0.85
CA PRO A 46 -10.95 9.07 1.24
C PRO A 46 -11.22 9.46 2.69
N ASP A 47 -12.44 9.91 2.94
CA ASP A 47 -12.97 10.01 4.30
C ASP A 47 -13.14 8.61 4.88
N PHE A 48 -12.69 8.43 6.12
CA PHE A 48 -12.89 7.21 6.87
C PHE A 48 -13.10 7.55 8.34
N LYS A 49 -13.66 6.59 9.06
CA LYS A 49 -13.89 6.68 10.50
C LYS A 49 -12.88 5.79 11.22
N PRO A 50 -12.54 6.07 12.49
CA PRO A 50 -11.51 5.32 13.22
C PRO A 50 -11.77 3.80 13.27
N TYR A 51 -13.02 3.37 13.14
CA TYR A 51 -13.42 1.96 13.13
C TYR A 51 -13.32 1.27 11.75
N HIS A 52 -12.95 2.01 10.70
CA HIS A 52 -12.66 1.44 9.38
C HIS A 52 -11.18 1.13 9.23
N PRO A 53 -10.80 -0.12 8.96
CA PRO A 53 -9.46 -0.46 8.54
C PRO A 53 -9.22 -0.03 7.10
N LEU A 54 -7.95 0.07 6.73
CA LEU A 54 -7.52 0.59 5.43
C LEU A 54 -6.57 -0.39 4.75
N HIS A 55 -6.83 -0.69 3.48
CA HIS A 55 -5.88 -1.39 2.62
C HIS A 55 -5.01 -0.38 1.89
N VAL A 56 -3.70 -0.42 2.16
CA VAL A 56 -2.72 0.50 1.59
C VAL A 56 -1.78 -0.27 0.67
N VAL A 57 -1.53 0.30 -0.51
CA VAL A 57 -0.58 -0.25 -1.49
C VAL A 57 0.42 0.82 -1.89
N MET A 58 1.72 0.51 -1.80
CA MET A 58 2.77 1.42 -2.25
C MET A 58 3.70 0.74 -3.25
N ARG A 59 3.95 1.40 -4.37
CA ARG A 59 4.80 0.90 -5.44
C ARG A 59 6.23 1.37 -5.27
N VAL A 60 7.16 0.44 -5.47
CA VAL A 60 8.59 0.68 -5.40
C VAL A 60 9.12 1.09 -6.78
N ALA A 61 10.09 1.99 -6.78
CA ALA A 61 10.76 2.45 -8.00
C ALA A 61 11.60 1.31 -8.61
N PRO A 62 11.63 1.16 -9.95
CA PRO A 62 12.36 0.06 -10.60
C PRO A 62 13.83 -0.05 -10.19
N GLY A 63 14.49 1.07 -9.92
CA GLY A 63 15.89 1.11 -9.50
C GLY A 63 16.20 0.55 -8.10
N VAL A 64 15.18 0.07 -7.36
CA VAL A 64 15.36 -0.66 -6.10
C VAL A 64 15.47 -2.17 -6.35
N GLY A 65 14.86 -2.68 -7.43
CA GLY A 65 14.69 -4.11 -7.67
C GLY A 65 13.68 -4.76 -6.72
N SER A 66 13.73 -6.09 -6.62
CA SER A 66 12.76 -6.87 -5.84
C SER A 66 12.89 -6.68 -4.32
N LEU A 67 11.79 -6.41 -3.62
CA LEU A 67 11.74 -6.39 -2.15
C LEU A 67 11.79 -7.78 -1.51
N ARG A 68 11.54 -8.84 -2.27
CA ARG A 68 11.56 -10.24 -1.79
C ARG A 68 12.99 -10.78 -1.70
N LYS A 69 13.86 -10.03 -1.02
CA LYS A 69 15.26 -10.34 -0.74
C LYS A 69 15.53 -10.10 0.74
N ARG A 70 16.34 -10.95 1.38
CA ARG A 70 16.61 -10.88 2.83
C ARG A 70 17.05 -9.49 3.30
N LYS A 71 17.93 -8.82 2.56
CA LYS A 71 18.39 -7.46 2.89
C LYS A 71 17.28 -6.41 2.81
N MET A 72 16.36 -6.54 1.86
CA MET A 72 15.23 -5.61 1.70
C MET A 72 14.17 -5.86 2.78
N TYR A 73 13.91 -7.13 3.11
CA TYR A 73 13.08 -7.53 4.23
C TYR A 73 13.59 -6.91 5.54
N LYS A 74 14.88 -7.06 5.87
CA LYS A 74 15.49 -6.44 7.06
C LYS A 74 15.32 -4.92 7.06
N ALA A 75 15.58 -4.26 5.93
CA ALA A 75 15.40 -2.81 5.82
C ALA A 75 13.95 -2.33 6.06
N LEU A 76 12.97 -3.11 5.59
CA LEU A 76 11.55 -2.82 5.81
C LEU A 76 11.09 -3.17 7.23
N ARG A 77 11.66 -4.20 7.85
CA ARG A 77 11.44 -4.52 9.26
C ARG A 77 11.80 -3.34 10.18
N GLU A 78 12.94 -2.70 9.95
CA GLU A 78 13.31 -1.48 10.69
C GLU A 78 12.31 -0.33 10.51
N ALA A 79 11.66 -0.26 9.35
CA ALA A 79 10.60 0.71 9.10
C ALA A 79 9.29 0.36 9.83
N THR A 80 8.96 -0.92 10.00
CA THR A 80 7.79 -1.32 10.79
C THR A 80 8.01 -1.05 12.27
N ILE A 81 9.22 -1.24 12.80
CA ILE A 81 9.59 -0.82 14.17
C ILE A 81 9.36 0.68 14.35
N THR A 82 9.82 1.49 13.39
CA THR A 82 9.62 2.95 13.43
C THR A 82 8.13 3.30 13.47
N ALA A 83 7.31 2.63 12.65
CA ALA A 83 5.87 2.84 12.65
C ALA A 83 5.22 2.43 13.99
N ALA A 84 5.72 1.37 14.63
CA ALA A 84 5.18 0.84 15.86
C ALA A 84 5.37 1.70 17.10
N LEU A 85 6.28 2.67 17.07
CA LEU A 85 6.46 3.63 18.17
C LEU A 85 5.30 4.65 18.30
N ARG A 86 4.23 4.53 17.50
CA ARG A 86 3.13 5.49 17.42
C ARG A 86 1.81 4.80 17.74
N GLU A 87 1.09 5.29 18.75
CA GLU A 87 -0.18 4.67 19.15
C GLU A 87 -1.36 5.00 18.23
N TRP A 88 -1.32 6.10 17.48
CA TRP A 88 -2.42 6.57 16.63
C TRP A 88 -2.42 5.96 15.21
N PHE A 89 -1.44 5.10 14.90
CA PHE A 89 -1.33 4.40 13.60
C PHE A 89 -0.77 3.00 13.78
N ARG A 90 -1.46 2.00 13.25
CA ARG A 90 -1.10 0.58 13.39
C ARG A 90 -0.98 -0.07 12.04
N ILE A 91 0.13 -0.78 11.84
CA ILE A 91 0.25 -1.76 10.74
C ILE A 91 -0.23 -3.09 11.32
N VAL A 92 -1.38 -3.58 10.88
CA VAL A 92 -1.97 -4.85 11.35
C VAL A 92 -1.42 -6.02 10.55
N HIS A 93 -1.42 -5.89 9.22
CA HIS A 93 -0.80 -6.87 8.33
C HIS A 93 0.03 -6.17 7.26
N ILE A 94 1.10 -6.83 6.83
CA ILE A 94 2.00 -6.32 5.79
C ILE A 94 2.50 -7.48 4.94
N SER A 95 2.65 -7.25 3.63
CA SER A 95 3.21 -8.21 2.68
C SER A 95 4.11 -7.50 1.67
N LEU A 96 5.34 -7.98 1.56
CA LEU A 96 6.34 -7.46 0.64
C LEU A 96 6.30 -8.27 -0.66
N GLN A 97 5.91 -7.61 -1.74
CA GLN A 97 5.86 -8.19 -3.08
C GLN A 97 7.12 -7.80 -3.85
N GLY A 98 7.30 -8.30 -5.07
CA GLY A 98 8.46 -7.93 -5.89
C GLY A 98 8.63 -6.41 -6.05
N ASP A 99 7.60 -5.71 -6.53
CA ASP A 99 7.67 -4.27 -6.87
C ASP A 99 6.74 -3.38 -6.03
N HIS A 100 6.08 -3.92 -5.00
CA HIS A 100 5.15 -3.17 -4.16
C HIS A 100 5.02 -3.75 -2.74
N VAL A 101 4.42 -2.98 -1.84
CA VAL A 101 4.08 -3.39 -0.47
C VAL A 101 2.58 -3.26 -0.28
N HIS A 102 1.94 -4.31 0.24
CA HIS A 102 0.57 -4.28 0.72
C HIS A 102 0.55 -4.16 2.23
N MET A 103 -0.37 -3.35 2.77
CA MET A 103 -0.59 -3.22 4.20
C MET A 103 -2.08 -3.15 4.52
N LEU A 104 -2.47 -3.75 5.64
CA LEU A 104 -3.70 -3.44 6.36
C LEU A 104 -3.33 -2.58 7.54
N VAL A 105 -3.91 -1.38 7.61
CA VAL A 105 -3.59 -0.38 8.62
C VAL A 105 -4.84 0.14 9.30
N GLU A 106 -4.69 0.55 10.55
CA GLU A 106 -5.70 1.26 11.33
C GLU A 106 -5.12 2.61 11.74
N ALA A 107 -5.93 3.66 11.68
CA ALA A 107 -5.51 5.01 12.04
C ALA A 107 -6.68 5.75 12.68
N ASP A 108 -6.39 6.64 13.62
CA ASP A 108 -7.44 7.38 14.33
C ASP A 108 -8.14 8.39 13.40
N ASP A 109 -7.40 9.00 12.47
CA ASP A 109 -7.92 9.96 11.49
C ASP A 109 -7.02 10.10 10.24
N LYS A 110 -7.41 10.98 9.31
CA LYS A 110 -6.64 11.27 8.07
C LYS A 110 -5.21 11.77 8.34
N THR A 111 -5.01 12.54 9.40
CA THR A 111 -3.72 13.10 9.80
C THR A 111 -2.83 12.02 10.38
N ALA A 112 -3.38 11.16 11.23
CA ALA A 112 -2.73 9.96 11.73
C ALA A 112 -2.28 9.06 10.57
N LEU A 113 -3.18 8.74 9.63
CA LEU A 113 -2.79 8.01 8.42
C LEU A 113 -1.67 8.71 7.65
N ALA A 114 -1.74 10.04 7.48
CA ALA A 114 -0.70 10.82 6.78
C ALA A 114 0.67 10.68 7.42
N ARG A 115 0.74 10.96 8.72
CA ARG A 115 1.97 11.01 9.48
C ARG A 115 2.56 9.62 9.65
N GLY A 116 1.71 8.61 9.85
CA GLY A 116 2.11 7.21 9.98
C GLY A 116 2.73 6.68 8.69
N MET A 117 2.04 6.86 7.57
CA MET A 117 2.54 6.47 6.25
C MET A 117 3.80 7.24 5.86
N GLN A 118 3.86 8.55 6.14
CA GLN A 118 5.04 9.36 5.88
C GLN A 118 6.25 8.87 6.69
N GLY A 119 6.08 8.64 7.99
CA GLY A 119 7.15 8.14 8.86
C GLY A 119 7.66 6.78 8.41
N PHE A 120 6.74 5.85 8.10
CA PHE A 120 7.09 4.55 7.54
C PHE A 120 7.86 4.67 6.22
N GLN A 121 7.36 5.46 5.27
CA GLN A 121 8.00 5.62 3.96
C GLN A 121 9.38 6.27 4.07
N ILE A 122 9.57 7.26 4.94
CA ILE A 122 10.88 7.88 5.18
C ILE A 122 11.85 6.85 5.76
N SER A 123 11.45 6.11 6.79
CA SER A 123 12.28 5.08 7.42
C SER A 123 12.65 3.99 6.42
N ALA A 124 11.66 3.43 5.72
CA ALA A 124 11.86 2.42 4.68
C ALA A 124 12.80 2.91 3.58
N ALA A 125 12.63 4.14 3.09
CA ALA A 125 13.49 4.69 2.04
C ALA A 125 14.94 4.85 2.51
N ARG A 126 15.16 5.31 3.75
CA ARG A 126 16.50 5.43 4.34
C ARG A 126 17.17 4.07 4.49
N ASN A 127 16.45 3.09 5.02
CA ASN A 127 16.99 1.75 5.25
C ASN A 127 17.26 1.00 3.94
N ILE A 128 16.35 1.08 2.97
CA ILE A 128 16.54 0.49 1.63
C ILE A 128 17.73 1.12 0.92
N ASN A 129 17.83 2.45 0.89
CA ASN A 129 18.97 3.12 0.25
C ASN A 129 20.30 2.84 0.97
N THR A 130 20.27 2.56 2.28
CA THR A 130 21.46 2.08 3.01
C THR A 130 21.82 0.66 2.58
N ALA A 131 20.85 -0.26 2.54
CA ALA A 131 21.05 -1.66 2.15
C ALA A 131 21.38 -1.86 0.64
N LEU A 132 21.15 -0.85 -0.19
CA LEU A 132 21.55 -0.80 -1.59
C LEU A 132 22.79 0.06 -1.85
N GLY A 133 23.36 0.66 -0.82
CA GLY A 133 24.63 1.39 -0.90
C GLY A 133 25.82 0.47 -1.15
N ASP A 134 27.00 1.08 -1.31
CA ASP A 134 28.28 0.39 -1.50
C ASP A 134 28.99 0.00 -0.18
N GLY A 135 28.29 0.17 0.95
CA GLY A 135 28.83 -0.05 2.30
C GLY A 135 29.48 1.19 2.93
N VAL A 136 29.92 2.15 2.11
CA VAL A 136 30.52 3.42 2.56
C VAL A 136 29.49 4.56 2.46
N ARG A 137 28.70 4.58 1.39
CA ARG A 137 27.70 5.60 1.09
C ARG A 137 26.36 4.95 0.82
N ARG A 138 25.30 5.62 1.29
CA ARG A 138 23.92 5.26 0.93
C ARG A 138 23.69 5.55 -0.54
N ARG A 139 22.94 4.67 -1.22
CA ARG A 139 22.41 4.95 -2.56
C ARG A 139 21.61 6.25 -2.55
N ARG A 140 21.82 7.10 -3.57
CA ARG A 140 20.95 8.25 -3.84
C ARG A 140 19.84 7.83 -4.81
N GLY A 141 18.62 8.25 -4.51
CA GLY A 141 17.48 8.04 -5.41
C GLY A 141 16.17 7.75 -4.69
N LYS A 142 15.09 7.82 -5.46
CA LYS A 142 13.74 7.48 -4.98
C LYS A 142 13.65 5.98 -4.71
N VAL A 143 12.88 5.65 -3.67
CA VAL A 143 12.52 4.26 -3.31
C VAL A 143 11.07 3.98 -3.67
N PHE A 144 10.16 4.89 -3.33
CA PHE A 144 8.76 4.79 -3.77
C PHE A 144 8.56 5.54 -5.08
N ALA A 145 7.85 4.92 -6.02
CA ALA A 145 7.62 5.46 -7.35
C ALA A 145 6.67 6.67 -7.30
N ASP A 146 5.60 6.53 -6.52
CA ASP A 146 4.50 7.48 -6.41
C ASP A 146 3.91 7.51 -4.99
N ARG A 147 2.78 8.20 -4.83
CA ARG A 147 1.95 8.15 -3.61
C ARG A 147 1.41 6.73 -3.42
N TYR A 148 1.07 6.41 -2.17
CA TYR A 148 0.38 5.15 -1.87
C TYR A 148 -1.10 5.25 -2.28
N HIS A 149 -1.66 4.13 -2.71
CA HIS A 149 -3.09 3.93 -2.89
C HIS A 149 -3.70 3.51 -1.55
N VAL A 150 -4.94 3.95 -1.27
CA VAL A 150 -5.68 3.58 -0.06
C VAL A 150 -7.12 3.25 -0.41
N GLU A 151 -7.56 2.08 0.04
CA GLU A 151 -8.94 1.60 -0.06
C GLU A 151 -9.50 1.46 1.36
N VAL A 152 -10.66 2.08 1.63
CA VAL A 152 -11.34 1.96 2.92
C VAL A 152 -12.09 0.65 2.96
N ILE A 153 -11.84 -0.15 3.99
CA ILE A 153 -12.56 -1.40 4.21
C ILE A 153 -13.82 -1.08 5.02
N THR A 154 -14.97 -1.38 4.43
CA THR A 154 -16.28 -0.99 4.99
C THR A 154 -17.15 -2.17 5.36
N THR A 155 -16.78 -3.39 4.95
CA THR A 155 -17.56 -4.61 5.22
C THR A 155 -16.70 -5.76 5.73
N PRO A 156 -17.27 -6.67 6.53
CA PRO A 156 -16.63 -7.92 6.93
C PRO A 156 -16.10 -8.76 5.77
N THR A 157 -16.86 -8.86 4.68
CA THR A 157 -16.46 -9.61 3.48
C THR A 157 -15.25 -8.98 2.81
N GLN A 158 -15.20 -7.65 2.73
CA GLN A 158 -14.04 -6.94 2.21
C GLN A 158 -12.82 -7.14 3.13
N ALA A 159 -13.01 -7.12 4.45
CA ALA A 159 -11.94 -7.42 5.42
C ALA A 159 -11.39 -8.84 5.25
N HIS A 160 -12.26 -9.84 5.15
CA HIS A 160 -11.89 -11.24 4.90
C HIS A 160 -11.06 -11.37 3.61
N HIS A 161 -11.54 -10.80 2.51
CA HIS A 161 -10.80 -10.81 1.24
C HIS A 161 -9.47 -10.07 1.34
N ALA A 162 -9.41 -8.95 2.05
CA ALA A 162 -8.20 -8.15 2.18
C ALA A 162 -7.14 -8.89 3.03
N ILE A 163 -7.52 -9.50 4.17
CA ILE A 163 -6.60 -10.31 4.99
C ILE A 163 -6.03 -11.47 4.16
N ARG A 164 -6.91 -12.27 3.56
CA ARG A 164 -6.54 -13.40 2.70
C ARG A 164 -5.65 -12.97 1.54
N TYR A 165 -5.97 -11.84 0.90
CA TYR A 165 -5.13 -11.29 -0.15
C TYR A 165 -3.75 -10.92 0.38
N VAL A 166 -3.64 -10.10 1.42
CA VAL A 166 -2.34 -9.64 1.94
C VAL A 166 -1.47 -10.79 2.41
N LEU A 167 -2.03 -11.78 3.10
CA LEU A 167 -1.25 -12.86 3.70
C LEU A 167 -0.90 -13.99 2.72
N SER A 168 -1.74 -14.24 1.70
CA SER A 168 -1.59 -15.38 0.78
C SER A 168 -1.31 -14.98 -0.68
N ASN A 169 -1.06 -13.69 -0.98
CA ASN A 169 -0.82 -13.23 -2.35
C ASN A 169 0.38 -13.93 -3.04
N PHE A 170 1.38 -14.36 -2.27
CA PHE A 170 2.57 -15.03 -2.81
C PHE A 170 2.23 -16.30 -3.60
N ARG A 171 1.16 -17.03 -3.23
CA ARG A 171 0.68 -18.21 -3.97
C ARG A 171 0.09 -17.85 -5.32
N LYS A 172 -0.66 -16.75 -5.37
CA LYS A 172 -1.23 -16.22 -6.62
C LYS A 172 -0.14 -15.87 -7.64
N HIS A 173 1.04 -15.45 -7.17
CA HIS A 173 2.18 -15.14 -8.02
C HIS A 173 3.17 -16.31 -8.21
N GLY A 174 2.87 -17.50 -7.68
CA GLY A 174 3.77 -18.66 -7.73
C GLY A 174 5.10 -18.45 -7.00
N GLU A 175 5.16 -17.47 -6.10
CA GLU A 175 6.35 -17.16 -5.30
C GLU A 175 6.56 -18.22 -4.21
N ASP A 176 5.50 -18.92 -3.81
CA ASP A 176 5.52 -20.10 -2.94
C ASP A 176 6.19 -21.31 -3.58
N GLN A 177 6.49 -21.27 -4.88
CA GLN A 177 7.19 -22.34 -5.59
C GLN A 177 8.67 -21.98 -5.85
N GLN A 178 9.12 -20.82 -5.36
CA GLN A 178 10.42 -20.25 -5.71
C GLN A 178 11.27 -19.91 -4.48
N GLY A 179 12.59 -19.97 -4.66
CA GLY A 179 13.57 -19.49 -3.69
C GLY A 179 13.39 -20.08 -2.29
N ILE A 180 13.51 -19.23 -1.26
CA ILE A 180 13.36 -19.65 0.14
C ILE A 180 11.90 -19.97 0.48
N ALA A 181 10.93 -19.28 -0.13
CA ALA A 181 9.52 -19.36 0.19
C ALA A 181 8.92 -20.75 -0.09
N ARG A 182 9.50 -21.54 -1.01
CA ARG A 182 9.11 -22.94 -1.26
C ARG A 182 9.13 -23.86 -0.05
N THR A 183 9.92 -23.51 0.95
CA THR A 183 10.07 -24.32 2.17
C THR A 183 9.10 -23.85 3.29
N TRP A 184 8.28 -22.84 3.03
CA TRP A 184 7.38 -22.25 4.01
C TRP A 184 5.93 -22.52 3.65
N LEU A 185 5.11 -22.79 4.67
CA LEU A 185 3.66 -22.89 4.47
C LEU A 185 3.01 -21.52 4.26
N VAL A 186 3.50 -20.51 4.97
CA VAL A 186 3.03 -19.11 4.92
C VAL A 186 4.12 -18.20 4.37
N ASP A 187 3.76 -17.04 3.79
CA ASP A 187 4.74 -16.17 3.13
C ASP A 187 5.77 -15.58 4.11
N PRO A 188 7.08 -15.93 4.00
CA PRO A 188 8.13 -15.39 4.87
C PRO A 188 8.44 -13.91 4.61
N PHE A 189 7.88 -13.30 3.57
CA PHE A 189 8.01 -11.88 3.30
C PHE A 189 6.75 -11.09 3.70
N SER A 190 5.93 -11.67 4.57
CA SER A 190 4.72 -11.05 5.09
C SER A 190 4.58 -11.24 6.60
N SER A 191 3.57 -10.62 7.19
CA SER A 191 3.15 -10.86 8.57
C SER A 191 2.34 -12.15 8.75
N ALA A 192 2.22 -13.02 7.74
CA ALA A 192 1.41 -14.24 7.79
C ALA A 192 1.80 -15.18 8.93
N ILE A 193 3.08 -15.23 9.29
CA ILE A 193 3.60 -16.01 10.42
C ILE A 193 2.99 -15.60 11.77
N MET A 194 2.52 -14.35 11.88
CA MET A 194 1.95 -13.75 13.09
C MET A 194 0.41 -13.78 13.09
N PHE A 195 -0.22 -14.30 12.03
CA PHE A 195 -1.67 -14.39 11.95
C PHE A 195 -2.15 -15.60 12.77
N PRO A 196 -2.96 -15.41 13.83
CA PRO A 196 -3.27 -16.49 14.76
C PRO A 196 -4.46 -17.36 14.29
N ASP A 197 -5.32 -16.83 13.42
CA ASP A 197 -6.57 -17.47 13.02
C ASP A 197 -6.45 -18.27 11.70
N TRP A 198 -5.28 -18.90 11.46
CA TRP A 198 -5.14 -19.84 10.34
C TRP A 198 -5.98 -21.09 10.59
N LYS A 199 -6.69 -21.55 9.56
CA LYS A 199 -7.41 -22.83 9.57
C LYS A 199 -6.52 -24.00 10.04
N GLU A 200 -5.27 -24.03 9.60
CA GLU A 200 -4.29 -25.08 9.95
C GLU A 200 -3.89 -25.11 11.45
N LEU A 201 -4.35 -24.15 12.24
CA LEU A 201 -4.16 -24.10 13.69
C LEU A 201 -5.42 -24.49 14.48
N GLU A 202 -6.60 -24.59 13.83
CA GLU A 202 -7.88 -24.86 14.51
C GLU A 202 -7.88 -26.22 15.24
N ASP A 203 -7.38 -27.26 14.60
CA ASP A 203 -7.39 -28.64 15.13
C ASP A 203 -6.23 -28.93 16.11
N ARG A 204 -5.38 -27.94 16.42
CA ARG A 204 -4.28 -28.13 17.37
C ARG A 204 -4.76 -27.90 18.81
N PRO A 205 -4.39 -28.77 19.76
CA PRO A 205 -4.59 -28.52 21.19
C PRO A 205 -4.04 -27.15 21.58
N TRP A 206 -4.71 -26.44 22.50
CA TRP A 206 -4.30 -25.09 22.92
C TRP A 206 -2.84 -25.03 23.38
N GLU A 207 -2.38 -26.06 24.09
CA GLU A 207 -1.00 -26.25 24.55
C GLU A 207 0.01 -26.39 23.40
N ASP A 208 -0.43 -26.94 22.27
CA ASP A 208 0.32 -27.17 21.03
C ASP A 208 -0.03 -26.16 19.92
N ARG A 209 -0.71 -25.06 20.27
CA ARG A 209 -0.83 -23.88 19.40
C ARG A 209 0.32 -22.95 19.76
N PRO A 210 1.55 -23.15 19.23
CA PRO A 210 2.47 -22.05 19.22
C PRO A 210 1.75 -20.98 18.38
N TRP A 211 1.49 -19.83 18.99
CA TRP A 211 0.93 -18.61 18.38
C TRP A 211 1.67 -18.18 17.10
N MET A 212 2.76 -18.88 16.79
CA MET A 212 3.70 -18.73 15.72
C MET A 212 4.01 -20.13 15.18
N TRP A 213 3.86 -20.34 13.87
CA TRP A 213 4.48 -21.51 13.23
C TRP A 213 5.96 -21.57 13.64
N PRO A 214 6.55 -22.73 13.97
CA PRO A 214 7.91 -22.79 14.50
C PRO A 214 8.85 -21.83 13.77
N ILE A 215 9.21 -20.76 14.48
CA ILE A 215 9.99 -19.68 13.89
C ILE A 215 11.38 -20.23 13.71
N ARG A 216 11.84 -20.21 12.45
CA ARG A 216 13.23 -20.56 12.16
C ARG A 216 14.12 -19.57 12.91
N GLU A 217 15.13 -20.08 13.59
CA GLU A 217 16.06 -19.31 14.43
C GLU A 217 16.62 -18.04 13.74
N THR A 218 16.78 -18.09 12.42
CA THR A 218 17.34 -16.98 11.63
C THR A 218 16.31 -16.00 11.06
N TYR A 219 15.04 -16.15 11.44
CA TYR A 219 13.91 -15.37 10.94
C TYR A 219 13.32 -14.47 12.01
N ASP A 220 13.50 -13.16 11.83
CA ASP A 220 12.85 -12.14 12.66
C ASP A 220 11.56 -11.68 12.00
N PRO A 221 10.37 -11.88 12.59
CA PRO A 221 9.11 -11.41 12.03
C PRO A 221 9.06 -9.88 11.87
N LEU A 222 8.24 -9.42 10.93
CA LEU A 222 7.86 -8.01 10.81
C LEU A 222 7.05 -7.59 12.05
N ILE A 223 7.38 -6.43 12.61
CA ILE A 223 6.61 -5.88 13.74
C ILE A 223 5.27 -5.35 13.23
N VAL A 224 4.18 -5.94 13.73
CA VAL A 224 2.79 -5.57 13.45
C VAL A 224 1.98 -5.56 14.75
N PHE A 225 0.82 -4.91 14.73
CA PHE A 225 -0.10 -4.88 15.86
C PHE A 225 -1.23 -5.87 15.68
N ARG A 226 -1.80 -6.29 16.82
CA ARG A 226 -3.14 -6.87 16.82
C ARG A 226 -4.16 -5.81 16.37
N PRO A 227 -5.17 -6.21 15.59
CA PRO A 227 -6.22 -5.30 15.15
C PRO A 227 -7.03 -4.77 16.34
N LYS A 228 -7.45 -3.50 16.26
CA LYS A 228 -8.43 -2.90 17.18
C LYS A 228 -9.80 -2.75 16.54
N THR A 229 -9.86 -2.58 15.22
CA THR A 229 -11.14 -2.47 14.52
C THR A 229 -11.85 -3.81 14.54
N TRP A 230 -13.15 -3.78 14.83
CA TRP A 230 -13.97 -4.98 14.84
C TRP A 230 -13.88 -5.75 13.53
N MET A 231 -13.77 -5.07 12.38
CA MET A 231 -13.66 -5.70 11.06
C MET A 231 -12.43 -6.62 10.92
N LEU A 232 -11.24 -6.19 11.38
CA LEU A 232 -10.02 -7.01 11.30
C LEU A 232 -9.85 -7.95 12.50
N ALA A 233 -10.46 -7.64 13.65
CA ALA A 233 -10.40 -8.52 14.82
C ALA A 233 -11.36 -9.71 14.71
N GLU A 234 -12.64 -9.45 14.39
CA GLU A 234 -13.71 -10.46 14.52
C GLU A 234 -14.64 -10.51 13.32
N GLY A 235 -14.97 -9.37 12.71
CA GLY A 235 -15.99 -9.27 11.67
C GLY A 235 -15.72 -10.19 10.49
N TRP A 236 -14.48 -10.23 10.00
CA TRP A 236 -14.07 -11.07 8.88
C TRP A 236 -14.37 -12.56 9.09
N LYS A 237 -14.33 -13.07 10.34
CA LYS A 237 -14.54 -14.50 10.67
C LYS A 237 -15.93 -14.99 10.28
N ARG A 238 -16.91 -14.08 10.16
CA ARG A 238 -18.26 -14.40 9.66
C ARG A 238 -18.28 -14.94 8.23
N CYS A 239 -17.20 -14.75 7.47
CA CYS A 239 -17.08 -15.22 6.09
C CYS A 239 -16.43 -16.61 5.97
N GLY A 240 -16.04 -17.22 7.09
CA GLY A 240 -15.35 -18.51 7.14
C GLY A 240 -13.87 -18.41 7.51
N PRO A 241 -13.20 -19.56 7.70
CA PRO A 241 -11.79 -19.60 8.08
C PRO A 241 -10.89 -19.27 6.89
N ILE A 242 -9.69 -18.74 7.18
CA ILE A 242 -8.66 -18.45 6.18
C ILE A 242 -7.60 -19.55 6.25
N SER A 243 -7.31 -20.19 5.12
CA SER A 243 -6.29 -21.26 5.03
C SER A 243 -4.97 -20.72 4.52
N ALA A 244 -3.86 -21.20 5.07
CA ALA A 244 -2.51 -20.91 4.57
C ALA A 244 -2.29 -21.44 3.14
N ARG A 245 -3.18 -22.30 2.63
CA ARG A 245 -3.19 -22.85 1.27
C ARG A 245 -4.11 -22.09 0.32
N ASP A 246 -4.81 -21.07 0.80
CA ASP A 246 -5.69 -20.28 -0.03
C ASP A 246 -4.96 -19.58 -1.17
N VAL A 247 -5.56 -19.61 -2.36
CA VAL A 247 -5.12 -18.81 -3.52
C VAL A 247 -6.14 -17.69 -3.77
N PRO A 248 -5.79 -16.42 -3.46
CA PRO A 248 -6.68 -15.28 -3.72
C PRO A 248 -7.02 -15.15 -5.20
N SER A 249 -8.25 -14.74 -5.52
CA SER A 249 -8.70 -14.56 -6.90
C SER A 249 -7.94 -13.44 -7.64
N ARG A 250 -7.93 -13.51 -8.98
CA ARG A 250 -7.55 -12.36 -9.82
C ARG A 250 -8.66 -11.31 -9.68
N ARG A 251 -8.30 -10.10 -9.26
CA ARG A 251 -9.17 -8.92 -9.43
C ARG A 251 -9.30 -8.65 -10.93
#